data_AF-A0A954S2L2-F1
#
_entry.id   AF-A0A954S2L2-F1
#
_cell.length_a   1.000
_cell.length_b   1.000
_cell.length_c   1.000
_cell.angle_alpha   90.00
_cell.angle_beta   90.00
_cell.angle_gamma   90.00
#
_symmetry.space_group_name_H-M   'P 1'
#
loop_
_entity.id
_entity.type
_entity.pdbx_description
1 polymer ?
#
loop_
_entity_poly.entity_id
_entity_poly.type
_entity_poly.pdbx_seq_one_letter_code
_entity_poly.pdbx_strand_id
1 'polypeptide(L)' 'MPKVMCTSLNAEQGPHHEIFREAGYEVQVAPRSIDLWQEENLINLLADCHGVLAGSEPYTPSVIESLPNLR' A
#
# COMPACT_ATOMS: atom_id res chain seq x y z
N MET A 1 -1.03 -10.53 11.12
CA MET A 1 -1.76 -9.25 11.17
C MET A 1 -1.94 -8.80 9.72
N PRO A 2 -3.13 -8.40 9.25
CA PRO A 2 -3.28 -7.94 7.88
C PRO A 2 -2.50 -6.64 7.69
N LYS A 3 -1.78 -6.54 6.57
CA LYS A 3 -0.90 -5.41 6.26
C LYS A 3 -1.58 -4.43 5.32
N VAL A 4 -1.49 -3.15 5.63
CA VAL A 4 -1.96 -2.05 4.78
C VAL A 4 -0.77 -1.16 4.42
N MET A 5 -0.52 -1.00 3.13
CA MET A 5 0.52 -0.10 2.62
C MET A 5 -0.08 1.25 2.28
N CYS A 6 0.56 2.33 2.70
CA CYS A 6 0.21 3.68 2.28
C CYS A 6 1.18 4.14 1.20
N THR A 7 0.69 4.33 -0.03
CA THR A 7 1.48 4.82 -1.16
C THR A 7 1.27 6.30 -1.43
N SER A 8 0.23 6.90 -0.84
CA SER A 8 -0.10 8.31 -1.02
C SER A 8 0.94 9.28 -0.44
N LEU A 9 1.01 10.47 -1.03
CA LEU A 9 1.88 11.55 -0.56
C LEU A 9 1.48 11.98 0.86
N ASN A 10 2.49 12.28 1.69
CA ASN A 10 2.34 12.67 3.09
C ASN A 10 1.62 11.65 3.99
N ALA A 11 1.60 10.37 3.59
CA ALA A 11 0.96 9.31 4.34
C ALA A 11 1.60 9.03 5.71
N GLU A 12 2.75 9.63 6.05
CA GLU A 12 3.39 9.51 7.36
C GLU A 12 2.55 10.09 8.51
N GLN A 13 1.54 10.92 8.19
CA GLN A 13 0.70 11.58 9.18
C GLN A 13 -0.78 11.43 8.82
N GLY A 14 -1.63 11.28 9.83
CA GLY A 14 -3.08 11.24 9.68
C GLY A 14 -3.75 10.26 10.65
N PRO A 15 -5.08 10.36 10.82
CA PRO A 15 -5.82 9.53 11.77
C PRO A 15 -5.87 8.06 11.35
N HIS A 16 -5.60 7.74 10.08
CA HIS A 16 -5.63 6.37 9.56
C HIS A 16 -4.66 5.44 10.29
N HIS A 17 -3.47 5.91 10.69
CA HIS A 17 -2.52 5.09 11.45
C HIS A 17 -3.12 4.54 12.74
N GLU A 18 -3.80 5.39 13.51
CA GLU A 18 -4.43 4.98 14.77
C GLU A 18 -5.65 4.11 14.51
N ILE A 19 -6.53 4.51 13.59
CA ILE A 19 -7.75 3.77 13.23
C ILE A 19 -7.42 2.33 12.81
N PHE A 20 -6.45 2.15 11.91
CA PHE A 20 -6.06 0.82 11.44
C PHE A 20 -5.36 0.01 12.54
N ARG A 21 -4.48 0.64 13.33
CA ARG A 21 -3.81 -0.03 14.45
C ARG A 21 -4.81 -0.53 15.50
N GLU A 22 -5.80 0.28 15.87
CA GLU A 22 -6.85 -0.11 16.82
C GLU A 22 -7.72 -1.25 16.29
N ALA A 23 -7.93 -1.29 14.97
CA ALA A 23 -8.61 -2.39 14.29
C ALA A 23 -7.73 -3.64 14.08
N GLY A 24 -6.48 -3.64 14.57
CA GLY A 24 -5.57 -4.79 14.50
C GLY A 24 -4.89 -4.97 13.14
N TYR A 25 -4.66 -3.89 12.39
CA TYR A 25 -3.88 -3.88 11.15
C TYR A 25 -2.46 -3.35 11.41
N GLU A 26 -1.52 -3.83 10.60
CA GLU A 26 -0.19 -3.25 10.49
C GLU A 26 -0.20 -2.23 9.35
N VAL A 27 0.10 -0.97 9.64
CA VAL A 27 0.18 0.11 8.64
C VAL A 27 1.64 0.41 8.34
N GLN A 28 2.00 0.42 7.06
CA GLN A 28 3.32 0.80 6.57
C GLN A 28 3.21 1.96 5.58
N VAL A 29 4.26 2.77 5.47
CA VAL A 29 4.34 3.84 4.47
C VAL A 29 5.39 3.46 3.45
N ALA A 30 5.06 3.63 2.17
CA ALA A 30 5.97 3.31 1.07
C ALA A 30 7.26 4.15 1.20
N PRO A 31 8.45 3.53 1.05
CA PRO A 31 9.70 4.27 1.06
C PRO A 31 9.77 5.27 -0.10
N ARG A 32 10.10 6.53 0.20
CA ARG A 32 10.21 7.60 -0.82
C ARG A 32 11.30 7.37 -1.88
N SER A 33 12.20 6.42 -1.64
CA SER A 33 13.27 6.04 -2.58
C SER A 33 12.80 5.09 -3.69
N ILE A 34 11.57 4.58 -3.62
CA ILE A 34 11.03 3.65 -4.61
C ILE A 34 10.15 4.41 -5.58
N ASP A 35 10.40 4.24 -6.88
CA ASP A 35 9.53 4.78 -7.93
C ASP A 35 8.30 3.89 -8.10
N LEU A 36 7.18 4.32 -7.49
CA LEU A 36 5.91 3.59 -7.54
C LEU A 36 5.15 3.75 -8.86
N TRP A 37 5.63 4.59 -9.79
CA TRP A 37 5.08 4.63 -11.14
C TRP A 37 5.52 3.43 -11.99
N GLN A 38 6.57 2.71 -11.58
CA GLN A 38 6.93 1.43 -12.18
C GLN A 38 6.06 0.33 -11.58
N GLU A 39 5.26 -0.35 -12.41
CA GLU A 39 4.34 -1.40 -11.97
C GLU A 39 5.05 -2.50 -11.17
N GLU A 40 6.25 -2.93 -11.60
CA GLU A 40 7.02 -3.96 -10.90
C GLU A 40 7.38 -3.56 -9.47
N ASN A 41 7.75 -2.30 -9.25
CA ASN A 41 8.05 -1.79 -7.91
C ASN A 41 6.79 -1.77 -7.03
N LEU A 42 5.66 -1.35 -7.60
CA LEU A 42 4.38 -1.31 -6.88
C LEU A 42 3.89 -2.73 -6.52
N ILE A 43 3.98 -3.68 -7.46
CA ILE A 43 3.63 -5.09 -7.23
C ILE A 43 4.53 -5.68 -6.14
N ASN A 44 5.84 -5.48 -6.23
CA ASN A 44 6.79 -6.00 -5.24
C ASN A 44 6.52 -5.43 -3.84
N LEU A 45 6.20 -4.13 -3.75
CA LEU A 45 5.88 -3.48 -2.49
C LEU A 45 4.58 -4.00 -1.86
N LEU A 46 3.60 -4.37 -2.68
CA LEU A 46 2.26 -4.78 -2.24
C LEU A 46 2.08 -6.30 -2.12
N ALA A 47 3.07 -7.11 -2.50
CA ALA A 47 2.92 -8.56 -2.64
C ALA A 47 2.44 -9.29 -1.36
N ASP A 48 2.81 -8.78 -0.18
CA ASP A 48 2.40 -9.32 1.13
C ASP A 48 1.33 -8.48 1.84
N CYS A 49 0.81 -7.45 1.15
CA CYS A 49 -0.21 -6.55 1.66
C CYS A 49 -1.61 -7.09 1.39
N HIS A 50 -2.55 -6.67 2.24
CA HIS A 50 -3.96 -7.05 2.19
C HIS A 50 -4.85 -5.86 1.82
N GLY A 51 -4.34 -4.64 2.00
CA GLY A 51 -4.98 -3.40 1.57
C GLY A 51 -3.95 -2.34 1.21
N VAL A 52 -4.41 -1.30 0.51
CA VAL A 52 -3.58 -0.15 0.15
C VAL A 52 -4.35 1.15 0.34
N LEU A 53 -3.72 2.14 0.98
CA LEU A 53 -4.18 3.52 0.98
C LEU A 53 -3.50 4.23 -0.20
N ALA A 54 -4.16 4.11 -1.35
CA ALA A 54 -3.63 4.52 -2.64
C ALA A 54 -3.47 6.04 -2.78
N GLY A 55 -2.47 6.45 -3.55
CA GLY A 55 -2.27 7.81 -4.04
C GLY A 55 -2.62 7.89 -5.53
N SER A 56 -1.61 8.22 -6.35
CA SER A 56 -1.75 8.41 -7.79
C SER A 56 -1.01 7.35 -8.61
N GLU A 57 -0.56 6.27 -7.96
CA GLU A 57 0.21 5.20 -8.60
C GLU A 57 -0.67 4.43 -9.62
N PRO A 58 -0.07 3.83 -10.66
CA PRO A 58 -0.83 3.14 -11.70
C PRO A 58 -1.29 1.75 -11.24
N TYR A 59 -2.49 1.68 -10.66
CA TYR A 59 -3.19 0.42 -10.35
C TYR A 59 -3.87 -0.16 -11.60
N THR A 60 -3.07 -0.52 -12.60
CA THR A 60 -3.58 -1.14 -13.84
C THR A 60 -4.14 -2.54 -13.57
N PRO A 61 -4.92 -3.13 -14.50
CA PRO A 61 -5.38 -4.50 -14.36
C PRO A 61 -4.25 -5.50 -14.08
N SER A 62 -3.11 -5.34 -14.78
CA SER A 62 -1.91 -6.16 -14.59
C SER A 62 -1.39 -6.12 -13.14
N VAL A 63 -1.34 -4.92 -12.54
CA VAL A 63 -0.93 -4.74 -11.14
C VAL A 63 -1.90 -5.43 -10.19
N ILE A 64 -3.20 -5.21 -10.35
CA ILE A 64 -4.22 -5.78 -9.45
C ILE A 64 -4.25 -7.31 -9.56
N GLU A 65 -4.20 -7.85 -10.78
CA GLU A 65 -4.20 -9.30 -11.04
C GLU A 65 -2.95 -9.99 -10.46
N SER A 66 -1.83 -9.27 -10.35
CA SER A 66 -0.58 -9.76 -9.76
C SER A 66 -0.59 -9.80 -8.22
N LEU A 67 -1.62 -9.26 -7.56
CA LEU A 67 -1.70 -9.09 -6.11
C LEU A 67 -2.87 -9.89 -5.50
N PRO A 68 -2.79 -11.24 -5.45
CA PRO A 68 -3.93 -12.10 -5.09
C PRO A 68 -4.39 -11.95 -3.64
N ASN A 69 -3.56 -11.38 -2.77
CA ASN A 69 -3.86 -11.12 -1.36
C ASN A 69 -4.51 -9.75 -1.13
N LEU A 70 -4.40 -8.83 -2.10
CA LEU A 70 -5.03 -7.51 -2.03
C LEU A 70 -6.56 -7.68 -2.13
N ARG A 71 -7.30 -6.95 -1.29
CA ARG A 71 -8.76 -7.08 -1.14
C ARG A 71 -9.45 -5.72 -1.12
#